data_AF-A0AAN0IHM9-F1
#
_entry.id   AF-A0AAN0IHM9-F1
#
_cell.length_a   1.000
_cell.length_b   1.000
_cell.length_c   1.000
_cell.angle_alpha   90.00
_cell.angle_beta   90.00
_cell.angle_gamma   90.00
#
_symmetry.space_group_name_H-M   'P 1'
#
loop_
_entity.id
_entity.type
_entity.pdbx_description
1 polymer ?
#
loop_
_entity_poly.entity_id
_entity_poly.type
_entity_poly.pdbx_seq_one_letter_code
_entity_poly.pdbx_strand_id
1 'polypeptide(L)'
;MSMGGTEVSPDVKATFDSIKNHHAKKWAFFEIDRSKRVVLTQSGERRDTKTREEDKKIFEEEVKAKLRDDQPLYILYDFQFTNKAGRFIQKVAFIPWVSKTARIKDQMSFSSAKDAVRKCFTGISIEYQFTDIGEVDYDTLADEVERKA
;
A
#
# COMPACT_ATOMS: atom_id res chain seq x y z
N MET A 1 28.77 -5.74 3.30
CA MET A 1 27.45 -5.64 2.65
C MET A 1 26.69 -4.54 3.37
N SER A 2 26.59 -3.36 2.78
CA SER A 2 26.17 -2.15 3.46
C SER A 2 24.67 -2.18 3.76
N MET A 3 24.32 -2.63 4.97
CA MET A 3 23.00 -2.46 5.54
C MET A 3 22.78 -0.96 5.76
N GLY A 4 22.23 -0.28 4.76
CA GLY A 4 21.61 1.02 4.98
C GLY A 4 20.44 0.77 5.93
N GLY A 5 20.63 1.07 7.22
CA GLY A 5 19.63 0.88 8.26
C GLY A 5 18.44 1.80 8.02
N THR A 6 17.47 1.32 7.25
CA THR A 6 16.15 1.94 7.22
C THR A 6 15.44 1.52 8.51
N GLU A 7 15.14 2.49 9.36
CA GLU A 7 14.35 2.27 10.56
C GLU A 7 12.86 2.28 10.19
N VAL A 8 12.11 1.28 10.63
CA VAL A 8 10.65 1.26 10.44
C VAL A 8 10.03 1.69 11.76
N SER A 9 9.25 2.77 11.75
CA SER A 9 8.60 3.24 12.99
C SER A 9 7.62 2.18 13.50
N PRO A 10 7.53 1.98 14.83
CA PRO A 10 6.61 1.00 15.41
C PRO A 10 5.15 1.27 15.02
N ASP A 11 4.77 2.53 14.78
CA ASP A 11 3.45 2.94 14.27
C ASP A 11 3.08 2.30 12.93
N VAL A 12 4.06 2.09 12.05
CA VAL A 12 3.86 1.45 10.75
C VAL A 12 3.45 0.00 10.95
N LYS A 13 4.16 -0.71 11.82
CA LYS A 13 3.88 -2.11 12.15
C LYS A 13 2.55 -2.26 12.89
N ALA A 14 2.28 -1.38 13.86
CA ALA A 14 1.03 -1.38 14.61
C ALA A 14 -0.19 -1.08 13.72
N THR A 15 -0.04 -0.15 12.77
CA THR A 15 -1.10 0.17 11.79
C THR A 15 -1.33 -1.00 10.84
N PHE A 16 -0.26 -1.64 10.37
CA PHE A 16 -0.37 -2.83 9.54
C PHE A 16 -1.07 -3.98 10.25
N ASP A 17 -0.71 -4.27 11.51
CA ASP A 17 -1.37 -5.31 12.31
C ASP A 17 -2.86 -5.00 12.51
N SER A 18 -3.18 -3.73 12.81
CA SER A 18 -4.58 -3.27 12.94
C SER A 18 -5.38 -3.39 11.64
N ILE A 19 -4.75 -3.15 10.48
CA ILE A 19 -5.41 -3.33 9.17
C ILE A 19 -5.60 -4.80 8.85
N LYS A 20 -4.56 -5.62 9.03
CA LYS A 20 -4.58 -7.03 8.67
C LYS A 20 -5.46 -7.87 9.58
N ASN A 21 -5.48 -7.57 10.87
CA ASN A 21 -6.13 -8.40 11.89
C ASN A 21 -7.53 -7.86 12.25
N HIS A 22 -7.66 -6.54 12.34
CA HIS A 22 -8.92 -5.89 12.73
C HIS A 22 -9.65 -5.20 11.57
N HIS A 23 -9.04 -5.09 10.38
CA HIS A 23 -9.59 -4.31 9.25
C HIS A 23 -10.05 -2.92 9.71
N ALA A 24 -9.30 -2.35 10.66
CA ALA A 24 -9.68 -1.11 11.34
C ALA A 24 -9.54 0.12 10.42
N LYS A 25 -8.82 -0.01 9.30
CA LYS A 25 -8.54 1.05 8.34
C LYS A 25 -8.60 0.49 6.93
N LYS A 26 -9.20 1.23 6.00
CA LYS A 26 -9.36 0.81 4.59
C LYS A 26 -8.05 0.90 3.82
N TRP A 27 -7.27 1.94 4.09
CA TRP A 27 -5.98 2.19 3.44
C TRP A 27 -5.00 2.84 4.42
N ALA A 28 -3.71 2.74 4.15
CA ALA A 28 -2.68 3.45 4.90
C ALA A 28 -1.53 3.84 4.00
N PHE A 29 -1.07 5.07 4.16
CA PHE A 29 0.05 5.65 3.45
C PHE A 29 1.23 5.78 4.41
N PHE A 30 2.40 5.34 3.94
CA PHE A 30 3.65 5.46 4.66
C PHE A 30 4.64 6.19 3.79
N GLU A 31 5.36 7.14 4.37
CA GLU A 31 6.39 7.90 3.68
C GLU A 31 7.73 7.63 4.33
N ILE A 32 8.79 7.87 3.58
CA ILE A 32 10.16 7.77 4.10
C ILE A 32 10.62 9.17 4.42
N ASP A 33 10.94 9.41 5.68
CA ASP A 33 11.53 10.66 6.13
C ASP A 33 12.98 10.80 5.63
N ARG A 34 13.52 12.02 5.62
CA ARG A 34 14.93 12.31 5.30
C ARG A 34 15.91 11.48 6.14
N SER A 35 15.49 11.03 7.31
CA SER A 35 16.25 10.14 8.20
C SER A 35 16.28 8.67 7.75
N LYS A 36 15.78 8.32 6.55
CA LYS A 36 15.54 6.94 6.10
C LYS A 36 14.65 6.16 7.07
N ARG A 37 13.66 6.84 7.62
CA ARG A 37 12.68 6.23 8.52
C ARG A 37 11.33 6.14 7.88
N VAL A 38 10.71 4.97 7.93
CA VAL A 38 9.35 4.79 7.44
C VAL A 38 8.40 5.27 8.51
N VAL A 39 7.58 6.27 8.17
CA VAL A 39 6.61 6.89 9.06
C VAL A 39 5.22 6.75 8.44
N LEU A 40 4.22 6.58 9.29
CA LEU A 40 2.82 6.66 8.86
C LEU A 40 2.51 8.13 8.56
N THR A 41 2.13 8.44 7.33
CA THR A 41 1.71 9.81 6.97
C THR A 41 0.22 9.97 7.18
N GLN A 42 -0.56 9.03 6.67
CA GLN A 42 -2.01 9.13 6.64
C GLN A 42 -2.60 7.74 6.58
N SER A 43 -3.78 7.55 7.17
CA SER A 43 -4.49 6.29 7.09
C SER A 43 -5.98 6.53 6.98
N GLY A 44 -6.63 5.75 6.15
CA GLY A 44 -8.05 5.81 5.90
C GLY A 44 -8.84 5.23 7.06
N GLU A 45 -10.06 5.72 7.21
CA GLU A 45 -11.02 5.13 8.11
C GLU A 45 -11.49 3.77 7.60
N ARG A 46 -12.11 2.97 8.48
CA ARG A 46 -12.75 1.73 8.07
C ARG A 46 -13.93 2.06 7.14
N ARG A 47 -13.87 1.59 5.90
CA ARG A 47 -14.99 1.60 4.96
C ARG A 47 -15.24 0.19 4.46
N ASP A 48 -16.35 -0.38 4.91
CA ASP A 48 -16.79 -1.70 4.46
C ASP A 48 -17.46 -1.58 3.08
N THR A 49 -16.71 -1.83 2.02
CA THR A 49 -17.24 -1.88 0.65
C THR A 49 -17.72 -3.28 0.32
N LYS A 50 -18.92 -3.39 -0.25
CA LYS A 50 -19.48 -4.69 -0.69
C LYS A 50 -19.26 -4.95 -2.17
N THR A 51 -19.12 -3.89 -2.94
CA THR A 51 -19.09 -3.90 -4.41
C THR A 51 -17.74 -3.45 -4.94
N ARG A 52 -17.23 -4.10 -6.01
CA ARG A 52 -15.98 -3.70 -6.67
C ARG A 52 -16.00 -2.23 -7.13
N GLU A 53 -17.16 -1.73 -7.55
CA GLU A 53 -17.33 -0.35 -8.04
C GLU A 53 -17.14 0.72 -6.95
N GLU A 54 -17.66 0.47 -5.75
CA GLU A 54 -17.49 1.38 -4.61
C GLU A 54 -16.04 1.40 -4.15
N ASP A 55 -15.43 0.23 -4.05
CA ASP A 55 -14.04 0.07 -3.65
C ASP A 55 -13.10 0.72 -4.69
N LYS A 56 -13.36 0.51 -5.99
CA LYS A 56 -12.69 1.20 -7.09
C LYS A 56 -12.76 2.72 -6.93
N LYS A 57 -13.94 3.27 -6.65
CA LYS A 57 -14.11 4.70 -6.54
C LYS A 57 -13.33 5.29 -5.36
N ILE A 58 -13.35 4.63 -4.20
CA ILE A 58 -12.57 5.05 -3.03
C ILE A 58 -11.07 4.93 -3.31
N PHE A 59 -10.65 3.85 -3.95
CA PHE A 59 -9.27 3.66 -4.36
C PHE A 59 -8.82 4.80 -5.28
N GLU A 60 -9.58 5.12 -6.32
CA GLU A 60 -9.23 6.22 -7.23
C GLU A 60 -9.26 7.59 -6.55
N GLU A 61 -10.27 7.92 -5.75
CA GLU A 61 -10.34 9.23 -5.09
C GLU A 61 -9.30 9.41 -3.98
N GLU A 62 -9.01 8.38 -3.19
CA GLU A 62 -8.07 8.50 -2.06
C GLU A 62 -6.63 8.19 -2.48
N VAL A 63 -6.42 7.11 -3.24
CA VAL A 63 -5.08 6.69 -3.66
C VAL A 63 -4.57 7.60 -4.76
N LYS A 64 -5.30 7.78 -5.89
CA LYS A 64 -4.78 8.65 -6.97
C LYS A 64 -4.63 10.11 -6.53
N ALA A 65 -5.47 10.62 -5.62
CA ALA A 65 -5.28 11.97 -5.11
C ALA A 65 -4.01 12.13 -4.26
N LYS A 66 -3.51 11.03 -3.66
CA LYS A 66 -2.26 11.03 -2.89
C LYS A 66 -1.02 10.65 -3.67
N LEU A 67 -1.16 10.02 -4.83
CA LEU A 67 -0.04 9.74 -5.72
C LEU A 67 0.55 11.07 -6.22
N ARG A 68 1.77 11.37 -5.78
CA ARG A 68 2.55 12.54 -6.23
C ARG A 68 3.85 12.04 -6.88
N ASP A 69 4.28 12.75 -7.92
CA ASP A 69 5.53 12.43 -8.61
C ASP A 69 6.79 12.76 -7.79
N ASP A 70 6.70 13.76 -6.91
CA ASP A 70 7.87 14.25 -6.17
C ASP A 70 8.20 13.40 -4.93
N GLN A 71 7.24 12.63 -4.41
CA GLN A 71 7.37 11.93 -3.13
C GLN A 71 7.03 10.43 -3.26
N PRO A 72 8.02 9.54 -3.08
CA PRO A 72 7.75 8.10 -3.05
C PRO A 72 7.07 7.72 -1.73
N LEU A 73 6.06 6.88 -1.82
CA LEU A 73 5.24 6.49 -0.69
C LEU A 73 4.80 5.03 -0.82
N TYR A 74 4.57 4.39 0.31
CA TYR A 74 4.01 3.06 0.37
C TYR A 74 2.54 3.13 0.70
N ILE A 75 1.75 2.31 0.02
CA ILE A 75 0.33 2.24 0.19
C ILE A 75 0.01 0.83 0.68
N LEU A 76 -0.73 0.72 1.77
CA LEU A 76 -1.47 -0.48 2.10
C LEU A 76 -2.92 -0.21 1.76
N TYR A 77 -3.54 -1.14 1.06
CA TYR A 77 -4.94 -1.06 0.72
C TYR A 77 -5.62 -2.38 1.05
N ASP A 78 -6.69 -2.32 1.82
CA ASP A 78 -7.52 -3.47 2.17
C ASP A 78 -8.66 -3.60 1.16
N PHE A 79 -8.51 -4.56 0.25
CA PHE A 79 -9.53 -4.87 -0.74
C PHE A 79 -10.65 -5.62 -0.05
N GLN A 80 -11.87 -5.08 -0.11
CA GLN A 80 -13.09 -5.79 0.26
C GLN A 80 -14.08 -5.67 -0.89
N PHE A 81 -14.34 -6.79 -1.54
CA PHE A 81 -15.35 -6.86 -2.57
C PHE A 81 -15.94 -8.25 -2.68
N THR A 82 -17.18 -8.33 -3.14
CA THR A 82 -17.81 -9.59 -3.47
C THR A 82 -17.52 -9.91 -4.93
N ASN A 83 -16.93 -11.07 -5.21
CA ASN A 83 -16.77 -11.54 -6.58
C ASN A 83 -18.14 -11.86 -7.20
N LYS A 84 -18.21 -11.92 -8.54
CA LYS A 84 -19.36 -12.40 -9.32
C LYS A 84 -19.88 -13.77 -8.88
N ALA A 85 -19.03 -14.59 -8.25
CA ALA A 85 -19.40 -15.87 -7.67
C ALA A 85 -20.12 -15.76 -6.29
N GLY A 86 -20.37 -14.55 -5.78
CA GLY A 86 -20.97 -14.33 -4.45
C GLY A 86 -20.01 -14.55 -3.28
N ARG A 87 -18.72 -14.80 -3.55
CA ARG A 87 -17.70 -14.97 -2.51
C ARG A 87 -17.16 -13.61 -2.09
N PHE A 88 -17.24 -13.32 -0.80
CA PHE A 88 -16.62 -12.13 -0.23
C PHE A 88 -15.11 -12.33 -0.16
N ILE A 89 -14.37 -11.42 -0.79
CA ILE A 89 -12.90 -11.41 -0.83
C ILE A 89 -12.44 -10.24 0.01
N GLN A 90 -11.56 -10.56 0.96
CA GLN A 90 -10.95 -9.59 1.86
C GLN A 90 -9.45 -9.86 1.93
N LYS A 91 -8.64 -8.93 1.45
CA LYS A 91 -7.20 -9.06 1.53
C LYS A 91 -6.48 -7.72 1.45
N VAL A 92 -5.42 -7.61 2.23
CA VAL A 92 -4.52 -6.46 2.22
C VAL A 92 -3.49 -6.62 1.11
N ALA A 93 -3.41 -5.64 0.23
CA ALA A 93 -2.32 -5.51 -0.74
C ALA A 93 -1.37 -4.39 -0.33
N PHE A 94 -0.09 -4.59 -0.62
CA PHE A 94 0.93 -3.55 -0.49
C PHE A 94 1.31 -3.03 -1.86
N ILE A 95 1.17 -1.72 -2.03
CA ILE A 95 1.42 -1.01 -3.27
C ILE A 95 2.54 0.00 -3.03
N PRO A 96 3.80 -0.35 -3.34
CA PRO A 96 4.90 0.61 -3.34
C PRO A 96 4.77 1.57 -4.54
N TRP A 97 4.66 2.87 -4.25
CA TRP A 97 4.68 3.93 -5.25
C TRP A 97 6.00 4.68 -5.26
N VAL A 98 6.63 4.75 -6.43
CA VAL A 98 7.80 5.57 -6.68
C VAL A 98 7.75 6.11 -8.10
N SER A 99 7.75 7.43 -8.24
CA SER A 99 7.82 8.04 -9.58
C SER A 99 9.22 7.86 -10.16
N LYS A 100 9.28 7.68 -11.48
CA LYS A 100 10.55 7.69 -12.23
C LYS A 100 11.23 9.05 -12.21
N THR A 101 10.48 10.13 -11.98
CA THR A 101 11.01 11.49 -11.90
C THR A 101 11.56 11.84 -10.52
N ALA A 102 11.27 11.02 -9.51
CA ALA A 102 11.82 11.19 -8.17
C ALA A 102 13.35 11.13 -8.18
N ARG A 103 13.99 11.88 -7.28
CA ARG A 103 15.46 11.93 -7.20
C ARG A 103 16.02 10.53 -6.97
N ILE A 104 17.14 10.21 -7.63
CA ILE A 104 17.85 8.92 -7.50
C ILE A 104 18.11 8.55 -6.03
N LYS A 105 18.39 9.55 -5.20
CA LYS A 105 18.66 9.38 -3.76
C LYS A 105 17.42 8.90 -2.98
N ASP A 106 16.24 9.38 -3.37
CA ASP A 106 14.96 8.97 -2.82
C ASP A 106 14.56 7.58 -3.34
N GLN A 107 14.80 7.27 -4.62
CA GLN A 107 14.60 5.92 -5.17
C GLN A 107 15.47 4.86 -4.49
N MET A 108 16.75 5.18 -4.19
CA MET A 108 17.63 4.28 -3.44
C MET A 108 17.16 4.09 -1.99
N SER A 109 16.70 5.17 -1.36
CA SER A 109 16.18 5.11 0.01
C SER A 109 14.87 4.31 0.06
N PHE A 110 14.01 4.47 -0.95
CA PHE A 110 12.79 3.70 -1.14
C PHE A 110 13.05 2.22 -1.40
N SER A 111 14.03 1.88 -2.24
CA SER A 111 14.37 0.46 -2.46
C SER A 111 14.93 -0.17 -1.18
N SER A 112 15.76 0.56 -0.42
CA SER A 112 16.31 0.09 0.86
C SER A 112 15.21 -0.06 1.92
N ALA A 113 14.29 0.90 2.00
CA ALA A 113 13.19 0.88 2.93
C ALA A 113 12.15 -0.20 2.60
N LYS A 114 11.94 -0.51 1.32
CA LYS A 114 11.02 -1.56 0.87
C LYS A 114 11.38 -2.91 1.50
N ASP A 115 12.66 -3.27 1.54
CA ASP A 115 13.12 -4.51 2.17
C ASP A 115 12.83 -4.54 3.68
N ALA A 116 13.10 -3.44 4.38
CA ALA A 116 12.83 -3.31 5.82
C ALA A 116 11.34 -3.36 6.15
N VAL A 117 10.51 -2.66 5.35
CA VAL A 117 9.06 -2.64 5.47
C VAL A 117 8.47 -4.01 5.19
N ARG A 118 8.92 -4.68 4.12
CA ARG A 118 8.48 -6.04 3.76
C ARG A 118 8.80 -7.05 4.86
N LYS A 119 9.95 -6.93 5.53
CA LYS A 119 10.28 -7.73 6.73
C LYS A 119 9.35 -7.46 7.90
N CYS A 120 8.91 -6.21 8.09
CA CYS A 120 7.92 -5.86 9.11
C CYS A 120 6.52 -6.38 8.76
N PHE A 121 6.15 -6.34 7.48
CA PHE A 121 4.86 -6.76 6.93
C PHE A 121 4.81 -8.27 6.67
N THR A 122 5.01 -9.03 7.73
CA THR A 122 5.01 -10.49 7.68
C THR A 122 3.62 -11.02 7.34
N GLY A 123 3.50 -11.66 6.17
CA GLY A 123 2.27 -12.29 5.69
C GLY A 123 1.39 -11.41 4.79
N ILE A 124 1.93 -10.36 4.17
CA ILE A 124 1.34 -9.81 2.95
C ILE A 124 1.55 -10.81 1.81
N SER A 125 0.47 -11.19 1.15
CA SER A 125 0.51 -12.13 0.01
C SER A 125 0.45 -11.44 -1.36
N ILE A 126 0.04 -10.17 -1.38
CA ILE A 126 -0.22 -9.39 -2.59
C ILE A 126 0.65 -8.14 -2.51
N GLU A 127 1.58 -8.02 -3.44
CA GLU A 127 2.52 -6.91 -3.53
C GLU A 127 2.53 -6.40 -4.96
N TYR A 128 2.11 -5.16 -5.18
CA TYR A 128 1.90 -4.66 -6.53
C TYR A 128 2.56 -3.31 -6.74
N GLN A 129 3.57 -3.28 -7.60
CA GLN A 129 4.40 -2.09 -7.83
C GLN A 129 4.00 -1.45 -9.16
N PHE A 130 3.88 -0.12 -9.14
CA PHE A 130 3.63 0.67 -10.33
C PHE A 130 4.61 1.82 -10.44
N THR A 131 4.76 2.31 -11.67
CA THR A 131 5.59 3.49 -11.96
C THR A 131 4.80 4.67 -12.51
N ASP A 132 3.53 4.46 -12.87
CA ASP A 132 2.66 5.49 -13.45
C ASP A 132 1.26 5.44 -12.83
N ILE A 133 0.65 6.61 -12.60
CA ILE A 133 -0.66 6.75 -11.96
C ILE A 133 -1.77 6.19 -12.88
N GLY A 134 -1.55 6.27 -14.20
CA GLY A 134 -2.42 5.70 -15.22
C GLY A 134 -2.34 4.17 -15.32
N GLU A 135 -1.24 3.56 -14.88
CA GLU A 135 -1.12 2.10 -14.80
C GLU A 135 -1.80 1.52 -13.55
N VAL A 136 -2.12 2.36 -12.55
CA VAL A 136 -2.83 1.93 -11.34
C VAL A 136 -4.30 1.69 -11.67
N ASP A 137 -4.59 0.50 -12.18
CA ASP A 137 -5.94 0.03 -12.43
C ASP A 137 -6.45 -0.86 -11.29
N TYR A 138 -7.61 -0.49 -10.75
CA TYR A 138 -8.24 -1.23 -9.67
C TYR A 138 -8.70 -2.63 -10.09
N ASP A 139 -9.15 -2.82 -11.33
CA ASP A 139 -9.65 -4.12 -11.78
C ASP A 139 -8.52 -5.14 -11.84
N THR A 140 -7.35 -4.73 -12.32
CA THR A 140 -6.12 -5.54 -12.30
C THR A 140 -5.69 -5.92 -10.88
N LEU A 141 -5.73 -4.96 -9.96
CA LEU A 141 -5.44 -5.19 -8.54
C LEU A 141 -6.45 -6.16 -7.91
N ALA A 142 -7.74 -5.94 -8.15
CA ALA A 142 -8.81 -6.79 -7.65
C ALA A 142 -8.71 -8.22 -8.22
N ASP A 143 -8.33 -8.40 -9.49
CA ASP A 143 -8.08 -9.71 -10.09
C ASP A 143 -6.90 -10.43 -9.42
N GLU A 144 -5.78 -9.73 -9.18
CA GLU A 144 -4.62 -10.31 -8.50
C GLU A 144 -4.97 -10.70 -7.06
N VAL A 145 -5.70 -9.83 -6.36
CA VAL A 145 -6.21 -10.08 -5.01
C VAL A 145 -7.10 -11.32 -4.99
N GLU A 146 -8.03 -11.43 -5.94
CA GLU A 146 -8.94 -12.55 -6.07
C GLU A 146 -8.22 -13.85 -6.40
N ARG A 147 -7.23 -13.81 -7.29
CA ARG A 147 -6.43 -14.96 -7.66
C ARG A 147 -5.59 -15.48 -6.49
N LYS A 148 -5.23 -14.59 -5.56
CA LYS A 148 -4.47 -14.90 -4.34
C LYS A 148 -5.39 -15.17 -3.14
N ALA A 149 -6.72 -15.03 -3.27
CA ALA A 149 -7.68 -15.09 -2.16
C ALA A 149 -7.98 -16.50 -1.67
#